data_AF-A0A821STA3-F1
#
_entry.id   AF-A0A821STA3-F1
#
_cell.length_a   1.000
_cell.length_b   1.000
_cell.length_c   1.000
_cell.angle_alpha   90.00
_cell.angle_beta   90.00
_cell.angle_gamma   90.00
#
_symmetry.space_group_name_H-M   'P 1'
#
loop_
_entity.id
_entity.type
_entity.pdbx_description
1 polymer ?
#
loop_
_entity_poly.entity_id
_entity_poly.type
_entity_poly.pdbx_seq_one_letter_code
_entity_poly.pdbx_strand_id
1 'polypeptide(L)'
;IHWDPFINRLGILKYLQELFINNCGIEQIKLPNQDESNELFPSLKYLYMSDNKISTYSSINELSRISSLISLSILRNPIYGLNQFENETAKQMIIARLPNLTHLNRVLINRNERRGAEIDYLQRYAQDYFDQNLDFINEHRQYQTLINKHGEPIRPNTNQVRYFYT
;
A
#
# COMPACT_ATOMS: atom_id res chain seq x y z
N ILE A 1 5.37 -8.65 -17.06
CA ILE A 1 4.60 -7.59 -17.76
C ILE A 1 4.56 -6.40 -16.83
N HIS A 2 4.83 -5.19 -17.32
CA HIS A 2 4.66 -3.97 -16.52
C HIS A 2 3.21 -3.50 -16.65
N TRP A 3 2.65 -3.00 -15.55
CA TRP A 3 1.31 -2.40 -15.52
C TRP A 3 1.15 -1.30 -16.57
N ASP A 4 2.19 -0.47 -16.73
CA ASP A 4 2.31 0.54 -17.77
C ASP A 4 2.93 -0.05 -19.05
N PRO A 5 2.48 0.35 -20.27
CA PRO A 5 1.46 1.36 -20.57
C PRO A 5 0.04 0.81 -20.77
N PHE A 6 -0.14 -0.50 -20.85
CA PHE A 6 -1.39 -1.10 -21.31
C PHE A 6 -2.54 -0.90 -20.32
N ILE A 7 -2.30 -1.14 -19.03
CA ILE A 7 -3.35 -1.00 -18.01
C ILE A 7 -3.68 0.48 -17.79
N ASN A 8 -2.69 1.36 -17.88
CA ASN A 8 -2.91 2.81 -17.75
C ASN A 8 -3.87 3.37 -18.81
N ARG A 9 -3.94 2.78 -20.01
CA ARG A 9 -4.94 3.15 -21.03
C ARG A 9 -6.38 2.86 -20.59
N LEU A 10 -6.59 1.85 -19.75
CA LEU A 10 -7.91 1.58 -19.17
C LEU A 10 -8.30 2.62 -18.11
N GLY A 11 -7.31 3.31 -17.54
CA GLY A 11 -7.51 4.35 -16.53
C GLY A 11 -8.29 5.57 -17.02
N ILE A 12 -8.37 5.80 -18.33
CA ILE A 12 -9.17 6.89 -18.92
C ILE A 12 -10.68 6.62 -18.86
N LEU A 13 -11.07 5.36 -18.62
CA LEU A 13 -12.46 4.93 -18.64
C LEU A 13 -13.18 5.44 -17.38
N LYS A 14 -13.98 6.50 -17.54
CA LYS A 14 -14.66 7.20 -16.43
C LYS A 14 -15.61 6.32 -15.61
N TYR A 15 -16.10 5.21 -16.18
CA TYR A 15 -17.08 4.33 -15.56
C TYR A 15 -16.53 2.93 -15.22
N LEU A 16 -15.22 2.69 -15.41
CA LEU A 16 -14.61 1.41 -15.03
C LEU A 16 -14.60 1.28 -13.51
N GLN A 17 -15.45 0.41 -12.97
CA GLN A 17 -15.56 0.18 -11.52
C GLN A 17 -14.83 -1.08 -11.05
N GLU A 18 -14.69 -2.07 -11.92
CA GLU A 18 -14.07 -3.35 -11.61
C GLU A 18 -13.02 -3.68 -12.66
N LEU A 19 -11.83 -4.07 -12.21
CA LEU A 19 -10.73 -4.48 -13.07
C LEU A 19 -10.19 -5.84 -12.64
N PHE A 20 -10.25 -6.79 -13.56
CA PHE A 20 -9.72 -8.15 -13.39
C PHE A 20 -8.44 -8.30 -14.19
N ILE A 21 -7.33 -8.48 -13.48
CA ILE A 21 -5.97 -8.62 -14.01
C ILE A 21 -5.22 -9.71 -13.23
N ASN A 22 -5.94 -10.75 -12.82
CA ASN A 22 -5.35 -11.92 -12.17
C ASN A 22 -4.49 -12.70 -13.19
N ASN A 23 -3.38 -13.27 -12.74
CA ASN A 23 -2.51 -14.11 -13.59
C ASN A 23 -2.02 -13.40 -14.87
N CYS A 24 -1.64 -12.12 -14.74
CA CYS A 24 -1.11 -11.32 -15.85
C CYS A 24 0.42 -11.15 -15.78
N GLY A 25 1.09 -11.77 -14.80
CA GLY A 25 2.54 -11.65 -14.62
C GLY A 25 3.00 -10.21 -14.34
N ILE A 26 2.18 -9.44 -13.62
CA ILE A 26 2.46 -8.04 -13.26
C ILE A 26 3.49 -7.99 -12.14
N GLU A 27 4.62 -7.33 -12.37
CA GLU A 27 5.73 -7.23 -11.40
C GLU A 27 5.75 -5.89 -10.66
N GLN A 28 5.30 -4.82 -11.34
CA GLN A 28 5.30 -3.48 -10.79
C GLN A 28 4.09 -2.69 -11.30
N ILE A 29 3.51 -1.90 -10.41
CA ILE A 29 2.50 -0.88 -10.72
C ILE A 29 3.19 0.47 -10.78
N LYS A 30 2.92 1.23 -11.85
CA LYS A 30 3.36 2.61 -11.99
C LYS A 30 2.27 3.40 -12.70
N LEU A 31 1.73 4.40 -12.02
CA LEU A 31 0.83 5.36 -12.65
C LEU A 31 1.67 6.55 -13.15
N PRO A 32 1.33 7.18 -14.29
CA PRO A 32 2.08 8.31 -14.82
C PRO A 32 2.14 9.45 -13.80
N ASN A 33 3.22 10.23 -13.79
CA ASN A 33 3.34 11.39 -12.91
C ASN A 33 2.20 12.37 -13.24
N GLN A 34 1.58 12.94 -12.20
CA GLN A 34 0.43 13.84 -12.34
C GLN A 34 0.89 15.18 -12.93
N ASP A 35 0.83 15.32 -14.25
CA ASP A 35 0.74 16.62 -14.90
C ASP A 35 -0.75 17.05 -14.88
N GLU A 36 -1.22 17.45 -13.70
CA GLU A 36 -2.44 18.22 -13.34
C GLU A 36 -3.82 17.89 -13.95
N SER A 37 -4.00 17.00 -14.93
CA SER A 37 -5.26 16.96 -15.70
C SER A 37 -5.93 15.60 -15.92
N ASN A 38 -5.32 14.46 -15.57
CA ASN A 38 -5.98 13.16 -15.74
C ASN A 38 -5.71 12.20 -14.57
N GLU A 39 -6.55 12.28 -13.53
CA GLU A 39 -6.69 11.19 -12.56
C GLU A 39 -7.07 9.92 -13.33
N LEU A 40 -6.17 8.93 -13.34
CA LEU A 40 -6.48 7.61 -13.90
C LEU A 40 -7.34 6.83 -12.91
N PHE A 41 -8.28 6.07 -13.46
CA PHE A 41 -9.19 5.22 -12.70
C PHE A 41 -10.10 5.98 -11.73
N PRO A 42 -10.79 7.05 -12.17
CA PRO A 42 -11.59 7.89 -11.26
C PRO A 42 -12.73 7.14 -10.56
N SER A 43 -13.21 6.04 -11.15
CA SER A 43 -14.33 5.24 -10.62
C SER A 43 -13.95 3.81 -10.20
N LEU A 44 -12.67 3.43 -10.23
CA LEU A 44 -12.25 2.05 -9.98
C LEU A 44 -12.37 1.70 -8.49
N LYS A 45 -13.34 0.86 -8.16
CA LYS A 45 -13.65 0.44 -6.79
C LYS A 45 -13.05 -0.91 -6.43
N TYR A 46 -12.99 -1.84 -7.38
CA TYR A 46 -12.60 -3.23 -7.14
C TYR A 46 -11.45 -3.63 -8.08
N LEU A 47 -10.33 -4.01 -7.48
CA LEU A 47 -9.15 -4.45 -8.21
C LEU A 47 -8.81 -5.90 -7.86
N TYR A 48 -8.86 -6.78 -8.86
CA TYR A 48 -8.51 -8.19 -8.72
C TYR A 48 -7.21 -8.49 -9.46
N MET A 49 -6.14 -8.69 -8.71
CA MET A 49 -4.78 -8.85 -9.22
C MET A 49 -4.00 -9.97 -8.51
N SER A 50 -4.71 -11.04 -8.13
CA SER A 50 -4.07 -12.25 -7.57
C SER A 50 -3.25 -12.99 -8.64
N ASP A 51 -2.32 -13.85 -8.23
CA ASP A 51 -1.45 -14.61 -9.14
C ASP A 51 -0.55 -13.72 -10.02
N ASN A 52 -0.05 -12.63 -9.46
CA ASN A 52 0.93 -11.77 -10.12
C ASN A 52 2.28 -11.89 -9.40
N LYS A 53 3.21 -10.99 -9.71
CA LYS A 53 4.58 -11.00 -9.21
C LYS A 53 4.92 -9.72 -8.44
N ILE A 54 3.93 -9.07 -7.84
CA ILE A 54 4.17 -7.87 -7.02
C ILE A 54 4.96 -8.27 -5.79
N SER A 55 6.15 -7.70 -5.62
CA SER A 55 7.05 -7.98 -4.49
C SER A 55 7.35 -6.77 -3.62
N THR A 56 6.95 -5.55 -4.04
CA THR A 56 7.34 -4.31 -3.37
C THR A 56 6.13 -3.45 -2.96
N TYR A 57 6.29 -2.72 -1.85
CA TYR A 57 5.26 -1.77 -1.40
C TYR A 57 5.17 -0.50 -2.25
N SER A 58 6.18 -0.20 -3.09
CA SER A 58 6.11 0.90 -4.06
C SER A 58 4.89 0.77 -4.98
N SER A 59 4.57 -0.45 -5.42
CA SER A 59 3.36 -0.71 -6.21
C SER A 59 2.07 -0.43 -5.43
N ILE A 60 2.06 -0.72 -4.12
CA ILE A 60 0.93 -0.43 -3.23
C ILE A 60 0.78 1.08 -3.02
N ASN A 61 1.89 1.80 -2.90
CA ASN A 61 1.87 3.26 -2.83
C ASN A 61 1.30 3.88 -4.11
N GLU A 62 1.56 3.31 -5.29
CA GLU A 62 0.94 3.78 -6.53
C GLU A 62 -0.58 3.57 -6.52
N LEU A 63 -1.07 2.45 -5.99
CA LEU A 63 -2.51 2.22 -5.82
C LEU A 63 -3.17 3.21 -4.86
N SER A 64 -2.43 3.81 -3.91
CA SER A 64 -2.98 4.84 -3.01
C SER A 64 -3.41 6.11 -3.74
N ARG A 65 -3.01 6.29 -5.00
CA ARG A 65 -3.40 7.42 -5.85
C ARG A 65 -4.79 7.23 -6.48
N ILE A 66 -5.33 6.01 -6.45
CA ILE A 66 -6.67 5.69 -6.94
C ILE A 66 -7.64 5.92 -5.78
N SER A 67 -8.16 7.14 -5.67
CA SER A 67 -8.99 7.59 -4.55
C SER A 67 -10.27 6.74 -4.36
N SER A 68 -10.81 6.19 -5.46
CA SER A 68 -12.03 5.38 -5.48
C SER A 68 -11.83 3.91 -5.09
N LEU A 69 -10.60 3.44 -4.91
CA LEU A 69 -10.30 2.03 -4.63
C LEU A 69 -10.74 1.63 -3.22
N ILE A 70 -11.73 0.73 -3.14
CA ILE A 70 -12.30 0.25 -1.88
C ILE A 70 -12.04 -1.24 -1.62
N SER A 71 -11.69 -2.03 -2.65
CA SER A 71 -11.44 -3.46 -2.52
C SER A 71 -10.26 -3.90 -3.37
N LEU A 72 -9.34 -4.67 -2.77
CA LEU A 72 -8.14 -5.19 -3.42
C LEU A 72 -8.03 -6.69 -3.16
N SER A 73 -7.84 -7.49 -4.23
CA SER A 73 -7.45 -8.90 -4.13
C SER A 73 -6.06 -9.08 -4.73
N ILE A 74 -5.07 -9.41 -3.91
CA ILE A 74 -3.65 -9.49 -4.30
C ILE A 74 -2.98 -10.77 -3.79
N LEU A 75 -3.77 -11.79 -3.44
CA LEU A 75 -3.25 -13.10 -3.01
C LEU A 75 -2.28 -13.71 -4.05
N ARG A 76 -1.38 -14.57 -3.59
CA ARG A 76 -0.40 -15.26 -4.45
C ARG A 76 0.46 -14.28 -5.24
N ASN A 77 0.96 -13.26 -4.54
CA ASN A 77 2.00 -12.34 -5.00
C ASN A 77 3.15 -12.38 -4.00
N PRO A 78 4.43 -12.24 -4.43
CA PRO A 78 5.60 -12.27 -3.55
C PRO A 78 5.65 -11.20 -2.43
N ILE A 79 4.75 -10.21 -2.46
CA ILE A 79 4.56 -9.25 -1.36
C ILE A 79 4.10 -9.95 -0.07
N TYR A 80 3.42 -11.09 -0.22
CA TYR A 80 3.13 -12.03 0.85
C TYR A 80 4.33 -12.96 1.04
N GLY A 81 4.77 -13.11 2.28
CA GLY A 81 5.92 -13.93 2.63
C GLY A 81 5.64 -15.43 2.66
N LEU A 82 6.64 -16.17 3.12
CA LEU A 82 6.61 -17.63 3.15
C LEU A 82 5.88 -18.19 4.37
N ASN A 83 5.76 -17.39 5.44
CA ASN A 83 5.14 -17.79 6.69
C ASN A 83 3.99 -16.85 7.10
N GLN A 84 3.22 -17.28 8.10
CA GLN A 84 2.03 -16.56 8.56
C GLN A 84 2.37 -15.17 9.13
N PHE A 85 3.48 -15.03 9.85
CA PHE A 85 3.88 -13.75 10.43
C PHE A 85 4.20 -12.70 9.37
N GLU A 86 4.93 -13.09 8.33
CA GLU A 86 5.21 -12.23 7.18
C GLU A 86 3.93 -11.85 6.42
N ASN A 87 2.99 -12.79 6.30
CA ASN A 87 1.71 -12.52 5.66
C ASN A 87 0.85 -11.51 6.42
N GLU A 88 0.77 -11.63 7.75
CA GLU A 88 0.07 -10.64 8.57
C GLU A 88 0.77 -9.29 8.54
N THR A 89 2.11 -9.27 8.56
CA THR A 89 2.87 -8.03 8.37
C THR A 89 2.53 -7.38 7.03
N ALA A 90 2.55 -8.14 5.94
CA ALA A 90 2.21 -7.63 4.61
C ALA A 90 0.79 -7.08 4.53
N LYS A 91 -0.17 -7.79 5.14
CA LYS A 91 -1.55 -7.36 5.25
C LYS A 91 -1.67 -6.00 5.97
N GLN A 92 -1.08 -5.85 7.15
CA GLN A 92 -1.08 -4.59 7.90
C GLN A 92 -0.46 -3.46 7.07
N MET A 93 0.66 -3.75 6.41
CA MET A 93 1.40 -2.79 5.59
C MET A 93 0.62 -2.31 4.37
N ILE A 94 -0.21 -3.16 3.76
CA ILE A 94 -1.14 -2.80 2.69
C ILE A 94 -2.28 -1.94 3.24
N ILE A 95 -2.88 -2.33 4.37
CA ILE A 95 -4.00 -1.61 5.00
C ILE A 95 -3.60 -0.18 5.37
N ALA A 96 -2.41 0.00 5.97
CA ALA A 96 -1.91 1.31 6.40
C ALA A 96 -1.60 2.24 5.21
N ARG A 97 -1.20 1.69 4.06
CA ARG A 97 -0.86 2.46 2.84
C ARG A 97 -2.07 2.86 2.00
N LEU A 98 -3.17 2.12 2.12
CA LEU A 98 -4.39 2.34 1.34
C LEU A 98 -5.52 2.87 2.24
N PRO A 99 -5.68 4.20 2.36
CA PRO A 99 -6.58 4.80 3.35
C PRO A 99 -8.06 4.49 3.11
N ASN A 100 -8.46 4.36 1.83
CA ASN A 100 -9.86 4.13 1.44
C ASN A 100 -10.23 2.65 1.33
N LEU A 101 -9.28 1.74 1.56
CA LEU A 101 -9.50 0.31 1.42
C LEU A 101 -10.45 -0.21 2.51
N THR A 102 -11.54 -0.85 2.11
CA THR A 102 -12.52 -1.45 3.04
C THR A 102 -12.41 -2.97 3.05
N HIS A 103 -11.97 -3.57 1.95
CA HIS A 103 -11.82 -5.01 1.81
C HIS A 103 -10.43 -5.35 1.26
N LEU A 104 -9.75 -6.29 1.91
CA LEU A 104 -8.50 -6.87 1.43
C LEU A 104 -8.67 -8.38 1.29
N ASN A 105 -8.40 -8.90 0.09
CA ASN A 105 -8.58 -10.31 -0.26
C ASN A 105 -9.98 -10.84 0.11
N ARG A 106 -11.01 -10.02 -0.16
CA ARG A 106 -12.44 -10.28 0.13
C ARG A 106 -12.79 -10.33 1.62
N VAL A 107 -11.88 -9.96 2.51
CA VAL A 107 -12.12 -9.85 3.95
C VAL A 107 -12.34 -8.38 4.31
N LEU A 108 -13.39 -8.11 5.09
CA LEU A 108 -13.68 -6.78 5.62
C LEU A 108 -12.58 -6.35 6.60
N ILE A 109 -12.01 -5.17 6.38
CA ILE A 109 -11.05 -4.55 7.30
C ILE A 109 -11.85 -3.87 8.40
N ASN A 110 -11.68 -4.35 9.63
CA ASN A 110 -12.37 -3.75 10.77
C ASN A 110 -11.63 -2.51 11.29
N ARG A 111 -12.32 -1.66 12.07
CA ARG A 111 -11.75 -0.39 12.56
C ARG A 111 -10.52 -0.60 13.44
N ASN A 112 -10.50 -1.63 14.28
CA ASN A 112 -9.40 -1.90 15.20
C ASN A 112 -8.16 -2.38 14.44
N GLU A 113 -8.34 -3.27 13.48
CA GLU A 113 -7.30 -3.76 12.58
C GLU A 113 -6.68 -2.61 11.78
N ARG A 114 -7.51 -1.73 11.20
CA ARG A 114 -7.02 -0.55 10.49
C ARG A 114 -6.22 0.37 11.42
N ARG A 115 -6.76 0.69 12.61
CA ARG A 115 -6.07 1.54 13.59
C ARG A 115 -4.73 0.94 14.02
N GLY A 116 -4.70 -0.36 14.32
CA GLY A 116 -3.48 -1.07 14.69
C GLY A 116 -2.44 -1.02 13.56
N ALA A 117 -2.83 -1.38 12.35
CA ALA A 117 -1.95 -1.34 11.18
C ALA A 117 -1.36 0.06 10.92
N GLU A 118 -2.17 1.11 11.04
CA GLU A 118 -1.73 2.49 10.87
C GLU A 118 -0.73 2.95 11.94
N ILE A 119 -0.94 2.58 13.21
CA ILE A 119 -0.02 2.88 14.32
C ILE A 119 1.27 2.08 14.18
N ASP A 120 1.18 0.78 13.90
CA ASP A 120 2.35 -0.09 13.70
C ASP A 120 3.19 0.39 12.51
N TYR A 121 2.54 0.87 11.45
CA TYR A 121 3.22 1.47 10.31
C TYR A 121 3.96 2.76 10.69
N LEU A 122 3.35 3.65 11.47
CA LEU A 122 4.03 4.84 12.00
C LEU A 122 5.27 4.42 12.80
N GLN A 123 5.10 3.52 13.77
CA GLN A 123 6.21 3.11 14.64
C GLN A 123 7.33 2.39 13.89
N ARG A 124 6.99 1.58 12.89
CA ARG A 124 7.96 0.82 12.08
C ARG A 124 8.95 1.72 11.35
N TYR A 125 8.49 2.87 10.89
CA TYR A 125 9.28 3.81 10.10
C TYR A 125 9.66 5.09 10.87
N ALA A 126 9.52 5.06 12.20
CA ALA A 126 9.81 6.21 13.05
C ALA A 126 11.26 6.68 12.90
N GLN A 127 12.22 5.75 12.82
CA GLN A 127 13.64 6.07 12.65
C GLN A 127 13.86 6.86 11.35
N ASP A 128 13.40 6.33 10.22
CA ASP A 128 13.56 6.94 8.90
C ASP A 128 12.91 8.33 8.83
N TYR A 129 11.77 8.51 9.51
CA TYR A 129 11.10 9.80 9.66
C TYR A 129 11.95 10.82 10.43
N PHE A 130 12.49 10.44 11.60
CA PHE A 130 13.30 11.35 12.43
C PHE A 130 14.66 11.66 11.81
N ASP A 131 15.20 10.76 10.99
CA ASP A 131 16.44 10.96 10.24
C ASP A 131 16.26 11.88 9.02
N GLN A 132 15.02 12.32 8.71
CA GLN A 132 14.68 13.24 7.62
C GLN A 132 15.17 12.80 6.24
N ASN A 133 15.15 11.50 5.96
CA ASN A 133 15.52 10.97 4.64
C ASN A 133 14.59 11.54 3.57
N LEU A 134 15.11 12.26 2.57
CA LEU A 134 14.29 12.90 1.52
C LEU A 134 13.46 11.87 0.72
N ASP A 135 14.00 10.67 0.51
CA ASP A 135 13.31 9.57 -0.18
C ASP A 135 12.11 9.04 0.63
N PHE A 136 12.10 9.26 1.94
CA PHE A 136 11.04 8.81 2.84
C PHE A 136 9.66 9.38 2.46
N ILE A 137 9.61 10.67 2.11
CA ILE A 137 8.35 11.34 1.77
C ILE A 137 7.73 10.71 0.52
N ASN A 138 8.56 10.37 -0.47
CA ASN A 138 8.11 9.76 -1.72
C ASN A 138 7.64 8.32 -1.50
N GLU A 139 8.31 7.56 -0.63
CA GLU A 139 7.98 6.17 -0.33
C GLU A 139 6.85 6.01 0.69
N HIS A 140 6.57 7.03 1.50
CA HIS A 140 5.61 6.96 2.60
C HIS A 140 4.56 8.08 2.52
N ARG A 141 3.86 8.19 1.39
CA ARG A 141 2.83 9.23 1.14
C ARG A 141 1.76 9.36 2.22
N GLN A 142 1.38 8.26 2.89
CA GLN A 142 0.39 8.28 3.97
C GLN A 142 0.94 8.73 5.33
N TYR A 143 2.26 8.80 5.50
CA TYR A 143 2.87 8.96 6.82
C TYR A 143 2.44 10.27 7.49
N GLN A 144 2.50 11.40 6.77
CA GLN A 144 2.08 12.69 7.31
C GLN A 144 0.59 12.72 7.67
N THR A 145 -0.26 12.11 6.83
CA THR A 145 -1.70 12.01 7.11
C THR A 145 -1.96 11.17 8.37
N LEU A 146 -1.19 10.11 8.57
CA LEU A 146 -1.30 9.26 9.77
C LEU A 146 -0.78 9.95 11.02
N ILE A 147 0.29 10.75 10.94
CA ILE A 147 0.74 11.60 12.06
C ILE A 147 -0.38 12.55 12.49
N ASN A 148 -1.02 13.23 11.54
CA ASN A 148 -2.12 14.15 11.84
C ASN A 148 -3.32 13.43 12.50
N LYS A 149 -3.49 12.13 12.24
CA LYS A 149 -4.61 11.32 12.73
C LYS A 149 -4.34 10.67 14.09
N HIS A 150 -3.12 10.17 14.32
CA HIS A 150 -2.79 9.36 15.50
C HIS A 150 -1.74 9.99 16.41
N GLY A 151 -1.09 11.07 15.98
CA GLY A 151 0.05 11.68 16.64
C GLY A 151 1.40 11.23 16.06
N GLU A 152 2.47 11.87 16.49
CA GLU A 152 3.83 11.50 16.10
C GLU A 152 4.21 10.11 16.64
N PRO A 153 5.02 9.33 15.90
CA PRO A 153 5.55 8.07 16.39
C PRO A 153 6.50 8.29 17.58
N ILE A 154 6.69 7.25 18.39
CA ILE A 154 7.67 7.32 19.47
C ILE A 154 9.07 7.23 18.85
N ARG A 155 9.93 8.21 19.18
CA ARG A 155 11.32 8.23 18.74
C ARG A 155 12.03 6.96 19.23
N PRO A 156 12.67 6.18 18.34
CA PRO A 156 13.43 5.03 18.76
C PRO A 156 14.55 5.46 19.70
N ASN A 157 14.66 4.84 20.88
CA ASN A 157 15.78 5.08 21.77
C ASN A 157 17.05 4.54 21.12
N THR A 158 18.02 5.41 20.80
CA THR A 158 19.33 5.03 20.25
C THR A 158 20.15 4.10 21.17
N ASN A 159 19.69 3.84 22.41
CA ASN A 159 20.38 3.02 23.42
C ASN A 159 19.69 1.68 23.76
N GLN A 160 18.74 1.17 22.96
CA GLN A 160 18.16 -0.17 23.18
C GLN A 160 18.33 -1.14 22.00
N VAL A 161 19.38 -0.96 21.19
CA VAL A 161 19.80 -1.95 20.19
C VAL A 161 20.89 -2.84 20.79
N ARG A 162 20.53 -3.66 21.77
CA ARG A 162 21.19 -4.92 22.18
C ARG A 162 20.35 -5.51 23.31
N TYR A 163 20.17 -6.82 23.29
CA TYR A 163 19.30 -7.61 24.17
C TYR A 163 17.83 -7.66 23.76
N PHE A 164 17.54 -8.21 22.59
CA PHE A 164 16.73 -9.43 22.53
C PHE A 164 17.28 -10.28 21.37
N TYR A 165 17.43 -11.59 21.61
CA TYR A 165 18.13 -12.63 20.81
C TYR A 165 19.60 -12.91 21.17
N THR A 166 19.78 -13.49 22.36
CA THR A 166 20.29 -14.86 22.55
C THR A 166 19.74 -15.37 23.87
#